data_AF-A0A957HKF0-F1
#
_entry.id   AF-A0A957HKF0-F1
#
_cell.length_a   1.000
_cell.length_b   1.000
_cell.length_c   1.000
_cell.angle_alpha   90.00
_cell.angle_beta   90.00
_cell.angle_gamma   90.00
#
_symmetry.space_group_name_H-M   'P 1'
#
loop_
_entity.id
_entity.type
_entity.pdbx_description
1 polymer ?
#
loop_
_entity_poly.entity_id
_entity_poly.type
_entity_poly.pdbx_seq_one_letter_code
_entity_poly.pdbx_strand_id
1 'polypeptide(L)'
;MKNPNDSQETIQKRLRVVGEPLVTDAGLRDELNDTQAQQLLDWGMARLKETAVRTAHLPDDDAMAVLKQKETAVRLIMQLVNQLVAQPGLLPDEDIVNTRLIRLGKNLQWLYNSPGDRTRVRAIHTFKAQRDQLNRDTAFQLLLSVLNAHDEVK
;
A
#
# COMPACT_ATOMS: atom_id res chain seq x y z
N MET A 1 -2.33 -31.87 16.71
CA MET A 1 -2.39 -30.41 16.93
C MET A 1 -1.13 -29.81 16.34
N LYS A 2 -1.21 -28.85 15.42
CA LYS A 2 -0.02 -28.10 14.95
C LYS A 2 0.52 -27.28 16.11
N ASN A 3 1.84 -27.29 16.30
CA ASN A 3 2.49 -26.52 17.36
C ASN A 3 2.37 -25.03 17.01
N PRO A 4 2.00 -24.12 17.94
CA PRO A 4 1.92 -22.69 17.66
C PRO A 4 3.20 -22.11 17.04
N ASN A 5 4.36 -22.69 17.39
CA ASN A 5 5.66 -22.32 16.84
C ASN A 5 5.79 -22.63 15.34
N ASP A 6 5.22 -23.73 14.85
CA ASP A 6 5.28 -24.13 13.43
C ASP A 6 4.52 -23.12 12.54
N SER A 7 3.43 -22.55 13.07
CA SER A 7 2.64 -21.52 12.39
C SER A 7 3.39 -20.18 12.32
N GLN A 8 4.10 -19.80 13.38
CA GLN A 8 4.90 -18.56 13.38
C GLN A 8 6.08 -18.63 12.42
N GLU A 9 6.83 -19.73 12.41
CA GLU A 9 7.94 -19.94 11.47
C GLU A 9 7.45 -19.93 10.02
N THR A 10 6.32 -20.58 9.74
CA THR A 10 5.70 -20.58 8.41
C THR A 10 5.30 -19.18 7.97
N ILE A 11 4.67 -18.39 8.84
CA ILE A 11 4.32 -16.98 8.56
C ILE A 11 5.57 -16.16 8.24
N GLN A 12 6.63 -16.28 9.03
CA GLN A 12 7.87 -15.54 8.81
C GLN A 12 8.56 -15.92 7.49
N LYS A 13 8.61 -17.22 7.17
CA LYS A 13 9.16 -17.72 5.91
C LYS A 13 8.42 -17.13 4.71
N ARG A 14 7.08 -17.20 4.73
CA ARG A 14 6.24 -16.64 3.66
C ARG A 14 6.45 -15.13 3.54
N LEU A 15 6.48 -14.41 4.67
CA LEU A 15 6.71 -12.96 4.67
C LEU A 15 8.06 -12.55 4.12
N ARG A 16 9.11 -13.33 4.39
CA ARG A 16 10.43 -13.07 3.81
C ARG A 16 10.35 -13.13 2.28
N VAL A 17 9.73 -14.18 1.74
CA VAL A 17 9.61 -14.39 0.28
C VAL A 17 8.83 -13.28 -0.40
N VAL A 18 7.67 -12.89 0.14
CA VAL A 18 6.84 -11.84 -0.51
C VAL A 18 7.20 -10.41 -0.11
N GLY A 19 7.94 -10.22 0.98
CA GLY A 19 8.42 -8.92 1.41
C GLY A 19 9.71 -8.48 0.73
N GLU A 20 10.55 -9.42 0.30
CA GLU A 20 11.83 -9.13 -0.34
C GLU A 20 11.72 -8.20 -1.57
N PRO A 21 10.76 -8.37 -2.50
CA PRO A 21 10.58 -7.44 -3.61
C PRO A 21 10.26 -6.01 -3.17
N LEU A 22 9.56 -5.83 -2.05
CA LEU A 22 9.29 -4.50 -1.51
C LEU A 22 10.58 -3.83 -1.04
N VAL A 23 11.50 -4.59 -0.46
CA VAL A 23 12.76 -4.06 0.08
C VAL A 23 13.76 -3.76 -1.03
N THR A 24 13.88 -4.66 -2.01
CA THR A 24 14.95 -4.60 -3.04
C THR A 24 14.63 -3.69 -4.23
N ASP A 25 13.35 -3.44 -4.51
CA ASP A 25 12.93 -2.55 -5.61
C ASP A 25 12.95 -1.08 -5.15
N ALA A 26 14.09 -0.41 -5.38
CA ALA A 26 14.28 1.00 -5.04
C ALA A 26 13.27 1.92 -5.75
N GLY A 27 12.82 1.55 -6.96
CA GLY A 27 11.84 2.30 -7.76
C GLY A 27 10.48 2.48 -7.09
N LEU A 28 10.19 1.74 -6.01
CA LEU A 28 9.02 1.93 -5.16
C LEU A 28 9.12 3.16 -4.24
N ARG A 29 10.31 3.73 -4.06
CA ARG A 29 10.60 4.77 -3.05
C ARG A 29 11.63 5.82 -3.47
N ASP A 30 12.18 5.78 -4.68
CA ASP A 30 13.24 6.70 -5.13
C ASP A 30 12.89 8.20 -5.04
N GLU A 31 11.60 8.53 -5.02
CA GLU A 31 11.10 9.91 -4.93
C GLU A 31 10.68 10.30 -3.51
N LEU A 32 11.07 9.50 -2.52
CA LEU A 32 10.78 9.71 -1.12
C LEU A 32 12.08 10.00 -0.37
N ASN A 33 12.02 10.85 0.64
CA ASN A 33 13.12 10.90 1.60
C ASN A 33 13.16 9.63 2.46
N ASP A 34 14.26 9.38 3.17
CA ASP A 34 14.47 8.16 3.95
C ASP A 34 13.33 7.88 4.95
N THR A 35 12.78 8.92 5.57
CA THR A 35 11.67 8.78 6.53
C THR A 35 10.38 8.35 5.83
N GLN A 36 10.04 8.99 4.72
CA GLN A 36 8.86 8.65 3.92
C GLN A 36 8.98 7.26 3.30
N ALA A 37 10.17 6.93 2.79
CA ALA A 37 10.51 5.63 2.25
C ALA A 37 10.29 4.52 3.29
N GLN A 38 10.78 4.72 4.51
CA GLN A 38 10.59 3.78 5.62
C GLN A 38 9.11 3.65 6.00
N GLN A 39 8.38 4.77 6.14
CA GLN A 39 6.94 4.75 6.46
C GLN A 39 6.13 3.98 5.42
N LEU A 40 6.43 4.16 4.13
CA LEU A 40 5.74 3.46 3.05
C LEU A 40 6.09 1.97 3.02
N LEU A 41 7.35 1.61 3.29
CA LEU A 41 7.79 0.22 3.43
C LEU A 41 7.11 -0.48 4.61
N ASP A 42 7.06 0.18 5.78
CA ASP A 42 6.41 -0.34 6.98
C ASP A 42 4.91 -0.59 6.72
N TRP A 43 4.25 0.34 6.02
CA TRP A 43 2.86 0.16 5.59
C TRP A 43 2.71 -1.11 4.72
N GLY A 44 3.55 -1.26 3.69
CA GLY A 44 3.49 -2.42 2.78
C GLY A 44 3.73 -3.75 3.49
N MET A 45 4.76 -3.79 4.34
CA MET A 45 5.09 -4.97 5.14
C MET A 45 3.98 -5.33 6.14
N ALA A 46 3.32 -4.34 6.74
CA ALA A 46 2.17 -4.58 7.61
C ALA A 46 1.01 -5.26 6.87
N ARG A 47 0.71 -4.85 5.63
CA ARG A 47 -0.36 -5.47 4.82
C ARG A 47 -0.06 -6.92 4.45
N LEU A 48 1.21 -7.21 4.11
CA LEU A 48 1.64 -8.58 3.85
C LEU A 48 1.58 -9.42 5.12
N LYS A 49 1.99 -8.88 6.26
CA LYS A 49 1.92 -9.56 7.57
C LYS A 49 0.50 -9.94 7.94
N GLU A 50 -0.45 -9.01 7.80
CA GLU A 50 -1.87 -9.28 8.03
C GLU A 50 -2.39 -10.41 7.12
N THR A 51 -2.02 -10.38 5.84
CA THR A 51 -2.39 -11.42 4.88
C THR A 51 -1.80 -12.77 5.28
N ALA A 52 -0.51 -12.82 5.66
CA ALA A 52 0.17 -14.05 6.03
C ALA A 52 -0.43 -14.68 7.30
N VAL A 53 -0.84 -13.84 8.26
CA VAL A 53 -1.58 -14.30 9.45
C VAL A 53 -2.94 -14.86 9.06
N ARG A 54 -3.70 -14.16 8.21
CA ARG A 54 -5.03 -14.61 7.76
C ARG A 54 -4.97 -15.92 6.97
N THR A 55 -3.91 -16.17 6.22
CA THR A 55 -3.72 -17.39 5.41
C THR A 55 -2.89 -18.47 6.11
N ALA A 56 -2.58 -18.32 7.41
CA ALA A 56 -1.75 -19.28 8.15
C ALA A 56 -2.36 -20.68 8.25
N HIS A 57 -3.69 -20.79 8.15
CA HIS A 57 -4.42 -22.06 8.19
C HIS A 57 -4.48 -22.76 6.83
N LEU A 58 -4.15 -22.07 5.73
CA LEU A 58 -4.19 -22.62 4.38
C LEU A 58 -2.92 -23.46 4.09
N PRO A 59 -3.01 -24.43 3.16
CA PRO A 59 -1.85 -25.07 2.56
C PRO A 59 -0.85 -24.04 2.00
N ASP A 60 0.43 -24.41 1.94
CA ASP A 60 1.50 -23.49 1.53
C ASP A 60 1.25 -22.88 0.14
N ASP A 61 0.87 -23.69 -0.85
CA ASP A 61 0.64 -23.23 -2.21
C ASP A 61 -0.54 -22.24 -2.31
N ASP A 62 -1.66 -22.54 -1.65
CA ASP A 62 -2.83 -21.67 -1.62
C ASP A 62 -2.55 -20.35 -0.90
N ALA A 63 -1.87 -20.42 0.25
CA ALA A 63 -1.47 -19.23 1.00
C ALA A 63 -0.51 -18.35 0.20
N MET A 64 0.45 -18.97 -0.50
CA MET A 64 1.42 -18.25 -1.33
C MET A 64 0.76 -17.61 -2.55
N ALA A 65 -0.25 -18.25 -3.16
CA ALA A 65 -1.02 -17.65 -4.23
C ALA A 65 -1.71 -16.35 -3.78
N VAL A 66 -2.38 -16.38 -2.62
CA VAL A 66 -3.02 -15.19 -2.03
C VAL A 66 -1.98 -14.12 -1.65
N LEU A 67 -0.85 -14.51 -1.06
CA LEU A 67 0.20 -13.57 -0.67
C LEU A 67 0.85 -12.88 -1.86
N LYS A 68 1.16 -13.60 -2.94
CA LYS A 68 1.70 -13.01 -4.19
C LYS A 68 0.71 -12.04 -4.82
N GLN A 69 -0.56 -12.39 -4.82
CA GLN A 69 -1.61 -11.47 -5.25
C GLN A 69 -1.56 -10.17 -4.42
N LYS A 70 -1.57 -10.26 -3.08
CA LYS A 70 -1.55 -9.08 -2.21
C LYS A 70 -0.26 -8.27 -2.34
N GLU A 71 0.89 -8.92 -2.49
CA GLU A 71 2.19 -8.31 -2.80
C GLU A 71 2.15 -7.46 -4.06
N THR A 72 1.55 -7.97 -5.14
CA THR A 72 1.44 -7.23 -6.39
C THR A 72 0.64 -5.94 -6.21
N ALA A 73 -0.49 -5.97 -5.49
CA ALA A 73 -1.24 -4.73 -5.23
C ALA A 73 -0.49 -3.77 -4.30
N VAL A 74 0.18 -4.27 -3.27
CA VAL A 74 1.01 -3.43 -2.38
C VAL A 74 2.08 -2.71 -3.20
N ARG A 75 2.79 -3.40 -4.11
CA ARG A 75 3.78 -2.77 -5.00
C ARG A 75 3.18 -1.70 -5.89
N LEU A 76 2.04 -2.00 -6.54
CA LEU A 76 1.36 -1.01 -7.39
C LEU A 76 0.94 0.23 -6.60
N ILE A 77 0.47 0.06 -5.36
CA ILE A 77 0.13 1.16 -4.47
C ILE A 77 1.36 1.99 -4.10
N MET A 78 2.44 1.34 -3.68
CA MET A 78 3.69 2.03 -3.33
C MET A 78 4.25 2.82 -4.50
N GLN A 79 4.24 2.21 -5.70
CA GLN A 79 4.68 2.88 -6.93
C GLN A 79 3.82 4.10 -7.25
N LEU A 80 2.50 4.02 -7.08
CA LEU A 80 1.60 5.16 -7.30
C LEU A 80 1.84 6.28 -6.28
N VAL A 81 2.10 5.95 -5.01
CA VAL A 81 2.45 6.94 -3.99
C VAL A 81 3.77 7.63 -4.33
N ASN A 82 4.81 6.86 -4.67
CA ASN A 82 6.11 7.39 -5.11
C ASN A 82 5.93 8.39 -6.28
N GLN A 83 5.15 8.00 -7.29
CA GLN A 83 4.85 8.83 -8.45
C GLN A 83 4.02 10.08 -8.14
N LEU A 84 3.11 10.02 -7.17
CA LEU A 84 2.28 11.16 -6.77
C LEU A 84 3.07 12.17 -5.91
N VAL A 85 4.04 11.70 -5.12
CA VAL A 85 4.93 12.56 -4.31
C VAL A 85 6.02 13.23 -5.15
N ALA A 86 6.43 12.62 -6.26
CA ALA A 86 7.40 13.20 -7.19
C ALA A 86 6.91 14.47 -7.91
N GLN A 87 5.62 14.80 -7.81
CA GLN A 87 4.95 15.80 -8.64
C GLN A 87 4.33 17.03 -7.93
N PRO A 88 4.83 17.57 -6.81
CA PRO A 88 4.22 18.77 -6.25
C PRO A 88 4.70 20.00 -7.03
N GLY A 89 3.76 20.79 -7.56
CA GLY A 89 4.02 22.08 -8.20
C GLY A 89 4.57 22.04 -9.64
N LEU A 90 5.02 20.89 -10.15
CA LEU A 90 5.36 20.71 -11.57
C LEU A 90 4.12 20.25 -12.31
N LEU A 91 3.25 21.19 -12.73
CA LEU A 91 2.05 21.00 -13.57
C LEU A 91 2.01 19.60 -14.24
N PRO A 92 1.57 18.55 -13.55
CA PRO A 92 1.21 17.35 -14.25
C PRO A 92 -0.13 17.72 -14.88
N ASP A 93 -0.35 17.25 -16.10
CA ASP A 93 -1.69 17.21 -16.65
C ASP A 93 -2.63 16.68 -15.54
N GLU A 94 -3.63 17.48 -15.17
CA GLU A 94 -4.58 17.14 -14.12
C GLU A 94 -5.13 15.72 -14.33
N ASP A 95 -5.25 15.32 -15.60
CA ASP A 95 -5.71 14.00 -16.01
C ASP A 95 -4.75 12.88 -15.59
N ILE A 96 -3.44 13.12 -15.57
CA ILE A 96 -2.44 12.15 -15.09
C ILE A 96 -2.58 11.95 -13.58
N VAL A 97 -2.66 13.03 -12.80
CA VAL A 97 -2.82 12.93 -11.33
C VAL A 97 -4.14 12.25 -11.00
N ASN A 98 -5.23 12.66 -11.64
CA ASN A 98 -6.54 12.05 -11.47
C ASN A 98 -6.52 10.55 -11.83
N THR A 99 -5.88 10.19 -12.94
CA THR A 99 -5.73 8.78 -13.35
C THR A 99 -4.97 7.96 -12.31
N ARG A 100 -3.88 8.50 -11.75
CA ARG A 100 -3.12 7.83 -10.69
C ARG A 100 -3.91 7.69 -9.40
N LEU A 101 -4.65 8.71 -8.98
CA LEU A 101 -5.52 8.65 -7.79
C LEU A 101 -6.65 7.62 -7.98
N ILE A 102 -7.25 7.54 -9.18
CA ILE A 102 -8.26 6.52 -9.50
C ILE A 102 -7.64 5.11 -9.42
N ARG A 103 -6.44 4.92 -9.99
CA ARG A 103 -5.72 3.63 -9.91
C ARG A 103 -5.35 3.30 -8.45
N LEU A 104 -4.93 4.28 -7.66
CA LEU A 104 -4.62 4.11 -6.24
C LEU A 104 -5.86 3.62 -5.49
N GLY A 105 -7.00 4.31 -5.67
CA GLY A 105 -8.27 3.91 -5.08
C GLY A 105 -8.70 2.49 -5.47
N LYS A 106 -8.58 2.12 -6.76
CA LYS A 106 -8.92 0.76 -7.25
C LYS A 106 -8.02 -0.33 -6.65
N ASN A 107 -6.70 -0.09 -6.57
CA ASN A 107 -5.80 -1.06 -5.96
C ASN A 107 -6.05 -1.20 -4.46
N LEU A 108 -6.38 -0.11 -3.76
CA LEU A 108 -6.74 -0.16 -2.35
C LEU A 108 -8.06 -0.91 -2.12
N GLN A 109 -9.08 -0.65 -2.96
CA GLN A 109 -10.33 -1.41 -2.95
C GLN A 109 -10.07 -2.92 -3.10
N TRP A 110 -9.21 -3.31 -4.03
CA TRP A 110 -8.85 -4.71 -4.24
C TRP A 110 -8.01 -5.30 -3.09
N LEU A 111 -7.08 -4.51 -2.54
CA LEU A 111 -6.25 -4.91 -1.40
C LEU A 111 -7.13 -5.21 -0.17
N TYR A 112 -8.10 -4.35 0.13
CA TYR A 112 -8.98 -4.49 1.29
C TYR A 112 -10.26 -5.29 1.03
N ASN A 113 -10.57 -5.62 -0.24
CA ASN A 113 -11.87 -6.14 -0.65
C ASN A 113 -13.05 -5.28 -0.16
N SER A 114 -12.87 -3.95 -0.13
CA SER A 114 -13.82 -2.99 0.41
C SER A 114 -14.24 -1.98 -0.67
N PRO A 115 -15.35 -2.23 -1.39
CA PRO A 115 -15.87 -1.30 -2.37
C PRO A 115 -16.46 -0.05 -1.70
N GLY A 116 -16.04 1.14 -2.15
CA GLY A 116 -16.73 2.38 -1.81
C GLY A 116 -16.50 2.91 -0.39
N ASP A 117 -15.34 2.61 0.21
CA ASP A 117 -14.93 3.15 1.51
C ASP A 117 -15.01 4.68 1.54
N ARG A 118 -15.94 5.21 2.36
CA ARG A 118 -16.28 6.64 2.33
C ARG A 118 -15.15 7.48 2.91
N THR A 119 -14.46 6.95 3.91
CA THR A 119 -13.31 7.61 4.53
C THR A 119 -12.18 7.74 3.51
N ARG A 120 -11.91 6.70 2.72
CA ARG A 120 -10.89 6.75 1.66
C ARG A 120 -11.26 7.70 0.53
N VAL A 121 -12.50 7.67 0.07
CA VAL A 121 -13.00 8.60 -0.95
C VAL A 121 -12.83 10.04 -0.48
N ARG A 122 -13.18 10.34 0.78
CA ARG A 122 -12.98 11.67 1.36
C ARG A 122 -11.50 12.06 1.40
N ALA A 123 -10.61 11.17 1.82
CA ALA A 123 -9.17 11.44 1.85
C ALA A 123 -8.61 11.75 0.45
N ILE A 124 -9.07 11.03 -0.59
CA ILE A 124 -8.70 11.31 -1.99
C ILE A 124 -9.21 12.68 -2.42
N HIS A 125 -10.45 13.04 -2.09
CA HIS A 125 -10.99 14.37 -2.38
C HIS A 125 -10.20 15.48 -1.68
N THR A 126 -9.81 15.28 -0.42
CA THR A 126 -8.97 16.23 0.32
C THR A 126 -7.61 16.41 -0.34
N PHE A 127 -6.94 15.32 -0.73
CA PHE A 127 -5.68 15.40 -1.48
C PHE A 127 -5.86 16.19 -2.79
N LYS A 128 -6.91 15.88 -3.57
CA LYS A 128 -7.18 16.57 -4.84
C LYS A 128 -7.41 18.06 -4.65
N ALA A 129 -8.19 18.45 -3.64
CA ALA A 129 -8.55 19.84 -3.39
C ALA A 129 -7.35 20.72 -2.98
N GLN A 130 -6.34 20.13 -2.33
CA GLN A 130 -5.18 20.88 -1.83
C GLN A 130 -3.96 20.82 -2.77
N ARG A 131 -4.00 19.97 -3.81
CA ARG A 131 -2.83 19.55 -4.59
C ARG A 131 -1.93 20.70 -5.07
N ASP A 132 -2.53 21.79 -5.53
CA ASP A 132 -1.82 22.90 -6.18
C ASP A 132 -0.97 23.71 -5.18
N GLN A 133 -1.17 23.47 -3.89
CA GLN A 133 -0.50 24.16 -2.78
C GLN A 133 0.40 23.21 -1.96
N LEU A 134 0.47 21.92 -2.33
CA LEU A 134 1.22 20.93 -1.57
C LEU A 134 2.71 20.98 -1.90
N ASN A 135 3.54 20.92 -0.86
CA ASN A 135 4.93 20.47 -1.00
C ASN A 135 5.00 18.93 -0.95
N ARG A 136 6.18 18.36 -1.21
CA ARG A 136 6.39 16.88 -1.20
C ARG A 136 5.96 16.24 0.12
N ASP A 137 6.29 16.86 1.24
CA ASP A 137 6.03 16.30 2.57
C ASP A 137 4.54 16.25 2.88
N THR A 138 3.82 17.35 2.66
CA THR A 138 2.36 17.40 2.85
C THR A 138 1.65 16.47 1.88
N ALA A 139 2.12 16.38 0.63
CA ALA A 139 1.58 15.43 -0.35
C ALA A 139 1.73 13.99 0.14
N PHE A 140 2.91 13.60 0.63
CA PHE A 140 3.12 12.27 1.18
C PHE A 140 2.22 11.98 2.38
N GLN A 141 2.11 12.92 3.34
CA GLN A 141 1.26 12.71 4.53
C GLN A 141 -0.22 12.54 4.17
N LEU A 142 -0.73 13.33 3.22
CA LEU A 142 -2.10 13.16 2.73
C LEU A 142 -2.27 11.83 1.98
N LEU A 143 -1.31 11.38 1.18
CA LEU A 143 -1.36 10.06 0.55
C LEU A 143 -1.31 8.92 1.57
N LEU A 144 -0.48 9.03 2.60
CA LEU A 144 -0.42 8.07 3.69
C LEU A 144 -1.78 7.99 4.42
N SER A 145 -2.45 9.13 4.60
CA SER A 145 -3.83 9.15 5.13
C SER A 145 -4.81 8.42 4.21
N VAL A 146 -4.67 8.51 2.88
CA VAL A 146 -5.48 7.73 1.91
C VAL A 146 -5.21 6.23 2.05
N LEU A 147 -3.97 5.82 2.29
CA LEU A 147 -3.62 4.40 2.47
C LEU A 147 -4.28 3.82 3.72
N ASN A 148 -4.23 4.58 4.82
CA ASN A 148 -4.73 4.20 6.14
C ASN A 148 -6.22 4.50 6.33
N ALA A 149 -6.84 5.29 5.46
CA ALA A 149 -8.27 5.54 5.47
C ALA A 149 -9.02 4.26 5.16
N HIS A 150 -9.64 3.69 6.19
CA HIS A 150 -10.61 2.63 6.03
C HIS A 150 -11.74 2.79 7.04
N ASP A 151 -12.96 2.47 6.62
CA ASP A 151 -14.09 2.37 7.52
C ASP A 151 -13.85 1.13 8.42
N GLU A 152 -13.73 1.32 9.73
CA GLU A 152 -13.75 0.21 10.67
C GLU A 152 -15.09 -0.52 10.51
N VAL A 153 -15.04 -1.77 10.04
CA VAL A 153 -16.19 -2.66 10.10
C VAL A 153 -16.42 -2.96 11.58
N LYS A 154 -17.41 -2.29 12.16
CA LYS A 154 -17.94 -2.60 13.49
C LYS A 154 -18.50 -4.02 13.55
#